data_AF-A0A434M6D6-F1
#
_entry.id   AF-A0A434M6D6-F1
#
_cell.length_a   1.000
_cell.length_b   1.000
_cell.length_c   1.000
_cell.angle_alpha   90.00
_cell.angle_beta   90.00
_cell.angle_gamma   90.00
#
_symmetry.space_group_name_H-M   'P 1'
#
loop_
_entity.id
_entity.type
_entity.pdbx_description
1 polymer ?
#
loop_
_entity_poly.entity_id
_entity_poly.type
_entity_poly.pdbx_seq_one_letter_code
_entity_poly.pdbx_strand_id
1 'polypeptide(L)' 'VVCSCFGVGANQIAEAVRGGCTSVEAIGATLHAGTNCGSCRAEIRTIIEARRLQAAE' A
#
# COMPACT_ATOMS: atom_id res chain seq x y z
N VAL A 1 0.53 12.15 -2.96
CA VAL A 1 -0.57 11.31 -2.44
C VAL A 1 -0.74 10.11 -3.38
N VAL A 2 -0.91 8.89 -2.86
CA VAL A 2 -1.09 7.67 -3.67
C VAL A 2 -2.57 7.35 -3.84
N CYS A 3 -3.35 7.35 -2.76
CA CYS A 3 -4.80 7.21 -2.82
C CYS A 3 -5.47 8.57 -2.57
N SER A 4 -5.98 9.20 -3.62
CA SER A 4 -6.66 10.49 -3.48
C SER A 4 -8.01 10.41 -2.76
N CYS A 5 -8.69 9.25 -2.79
CA CYS A 5 -9.98 9.07 -2.10
C CYS A 5 -9.87 9.20 -0.58
N PHE A 6 -8.76 8.75 -0.01
CA PHE A 6 -8.56 8.67 1.45
C PHE A 6 -7.31 9.41 1.92
N GLY A 7 -6.67 10.18 1.03
CA GLY A 7 -5.48 10.97 1.35
C GLY A 7 -4.23 10.15 1.72
N VAL A 8 -4.15 8.87 1.31
CA VAL A 8 -3.07 7.97 1.73
C VAL A 8 -1.82 8.17 0.86
N GLY A 9 -0.68 8.41 1.49
CA GLY A 9 0.63 8.54 0.83
C GLY A 9 1.47 7.25 0.80
N ALA A 10 2.54 7.26 0.01
CA ALA A 10 3.47 6.13 -0.12
C ALA A 10 4.14 5.74 1.20
N ASN A 11 4.46 6.72 2.06
CA ASN A 11 5.05 6.46 3.37
C ASN A 11 4.11 5.68 4.30
N GLN A 12 2.81 6.01 4.30
CA GLN A 12 1.82 5.27 5.09
C GLN A 12 1.69 3.83 4.60
N ILE A 13 1.68 3.63 3.27
CA ILE A 13 1.66 2.30 2.66
C ILE A 13 2.93 1.52 3.05
N ALA A 14 4.10 2.15 2.95
CA ALA A 14 5.37 1.52 3.33
C ALA A 14 5.41 1.12 4.82
N GLU A 15 4.90 1.98 5.71
CA GLU A 15 4.77 1.67 7.13
C GLU A 15 3.82 0.49 7.38
N ALA A 16 2.68 0.43 6.68
CA ALA A 16 1.77 -0.71 6.76
C ALA A 16 2.42 -2.01 6.24
N VAL A 17 3.22 -1.93 5.16
CA VAL A 17 4.00 -3.06 4.65
C VAL A 17 5.03 -3.53 5.69
N ARG A 18 5.74 -2.59 6.34
CA ARG A 18 6.66 -2.89 7.45
C ARG A 18 5.96 -3.54 8.64
N GLY A 19 4.69 -3.18 8.87
CA GLY A 19 3.81 -3.83 9.84
C GLY A 19 3.25 -5.19 9.42
N GLY A 20 3.62 -5.72 8.25
CA GLY A 20 3.20 -7.04 7.76
C GLY A 20 2.09 -7.03 6.70
N CYS A 21 1.67 -5.86 6.21
CA CYS A 21 0.71 -5.82 5.10
C CYS A 21 1.37 -6.24 3.78
N THR A 22 1.10 -7.46 3.33
CA THR A 22 1.73 -8.02 2.13
C THR A 22 0.85 -8.02 0.87
N SER A 23 -0.34 -7.41 0.94
CA SER A 23 -1.33 -7.45 -0.13
C SER A 23 -2.11 -6.14 -0.20
N VAL A 24 -2.61 -5.80 -1.38
CA VAL A 24 -3.46 -4.60 -1.58
C VAL A 24 -4.71 -4.65 -0.68
N GLU A 25 -5.28 -5.83 -0.46
CA GLU A 25 -6.40 -6.03 0.47
C GLU A 25 -6.01 -5.73 1.92
N ALA A 26 -4.84 -6.17 2.39
CA ALA A 26 -4.35 -5.87 3.73
C ALA A 26 -4.10 -4.37 3.92
N ILE A 27 -3.56 -3.71 2.88
CA ILE A 27 -3.42 -2.25 2.84
C ILE A 27 -4.80 -1.57 2.86
N GLY A 28 -5.78 -2.08 2.12
CA GLY A 28 -7.15 -1.57 2.11
C GLY A 28 -7.84 -1.74 3.47
N ALA A 29 -7.63 -2.85 4.16
CA ALA A 29 -8.15 -3.08 5.51
C ALA A 29 -7.52 -2.15 6.56
N THR A 30 -6.23 -1.82 6.40
CA THR A 30 -5.48 -1.01 7.38
C THR A 30 -5.62 0.49 7.12
N LEU A 31 -5.55 0.91 5.86
CA LEU A 31 -5.45 2.31 5.45
C LEU A 31 -6.62 2.79 4.60
N HIS A 32 -7.60 1.94 4.27
CA HIS A 32 -8.69 2.20 3.32
C HIS A 32 -8.21 2.45 1.86
N ALA A 33 -6.91 2.51 1.61
CA ALA A 33 -6.37 2.77 0.28
C ALA A 33 -6.74 1.64 -0.70
N GLY A 34 -7.38 2.01 -1.81
CA GLY A 34 -7.79 1.06 -2.86
C GLY A 34 -9.18 0.45 -2.66
N THR A 35 -9.95 0.84 -1.65
CA THR A 35 -11.31 0.29 -1.42
C THR A 35 -12.45 1.09 -2.07
N ASN A 36 -12.17 2.31 -2.56
CA ASN A 36 -13.15 3.18 -3.23
C ASN A 36 -13.08 3.07 -4.78
N CYS A 37 -12.38 3.99 -5.46
CA CYS A 37 -12.30 3.97 -6.94
C CYS A 37 -11.27 2.97 -7.50
N GLY A 38 -10.37 2.47 -6.65
CA GLY A 38 -9.38 1.45 -7.02
C GLY A 38 -8.20 1.90 -7.90
N SER A 39 -8.13 3.17 -8.34
CA SER A 39 -7.07 3.64 -9.25
C SER A 39 -5.65 3.50 -8.68
N CYS A 40 -5.51 3.60 -7.35
CA CYS A 40 -4.23 3.48 -6.66
C CYS A 40 -3.77 2.02 -6.44
N ARG A 41 -4.58 1.00 -6.77
CA ARG A 41 -4.26 -0.41 -6.48
C ARG A 41 -2.98 -0.89 -7.16
N ALA A 42 -2.73 -0.44 -8.40
CA ALA A 42 -1.51 -0.79 -9.13
C ALA A 42 -0.26 -0.23 -8.42
N GLU A 43 -0.29 1.04 -8.05
CA GLU A 43 0.80 1.70 -7.32
C GLU A 43 1.03 1.08 -5.93
N ILE A 44 -0.04 0.75 -5.20
CA ILE A 44 0.07 0.04 -3.92
C ILE A 44 0.81 -1.30 -4.10
N ARG A 45 0.51 -2.05 -5.16
CA ARG A 45 1.19 -3.32 -5.45
C ARG A 45 2.68 -3.09 -5.72
N THR A 46 3.04 -2.11 -6.53
CA THR A 46 4.44 -1.76 -6.81
C THR A 46 5.21 -1.42 -5.53
N ILE A 47 4.60 -0.66 -4.61
CA ILE A 47 5.21 -0.34 -3.31
C ILE A 47 5.39 -1.61 -2.46
N ILE A 48 4.40 -2.49 -2.40
CA ILE A 48 4.49 -3.77 -1.68
C ILE A 48 5.64 -4.62 -2.22
N GLU A 49 5.73 -4.79 -3.55
CA GLU A 49 6.77 -5.60 -4.19
C GLU A 49 8.17 -5.01 -3.97
N ALA A 50 8.33 -3.70 -4.16
CA ALA A 50 9.60 -3.02 -3.94
C ALA A 50 10.13 -3.20 -2.51
N ARG A 51 9.24 -3.17 -1.50
CA ARG A 51 9.64 -3.34 -0.09
C ARG A 51 9.87 -4.79 0.30
N ARG A 52 9.21 -5.74 -0.34
CA ARG A 52 9.48 -7.17 -0.12
C ARG A 52 10.87 -7.58 -0.60
N LEU A 53 11.31 -7.03 -1.73
CA LEU A 53 12.66 -7.28 -2.25
C LEU A 53 13.74 -6.78 -1.26
N GLN A 54 13.53 -5.61 -0.66
CA GLN A 54 14.47 -5.03 0.31
C GLN A 54 14.58 -5.78 1.65
N ALA A 55 13.58 -6.57 2.03
CA ALA A 55 13.61 -7.34 3.27
C ALA A 55 14.34 -8.69 3.14
N ALA A 56 14.74 -9.06 1.92
CA ALA A 56 15.43 -10.32 1.61
C ALA A 56 16.95 -10.15 1.43
N GLU A 57 17.49 -8.94 1.58
CA GLU A 57 18.91 -8.60 1.48
C GLU A 57 19.58 -8.43 2.85
#